data_AF-A0A7V5R0X2-F1
#
_entry.id   AF-A0A7V5R0X2-F1
#
_cell.length_a   1.000
_cell.length_b   1.000
_cell.length_c   1.000
_cell.angle_alpha   90.00
_cell.angle_beta   90.00
_cell.angle_gamma   90.00
#
_symmetry.space_group_name_H-M   'P 1'
#
loop_
_entity.id
_entity.type
_entity.pdbx_description
1 polymer ?
#
loop_
_entity_poly.entity_id
_entity_poly.type
_entity_poly.pdbx_seq_one_letter_code
_entity_poly.pdbx_strand_id
1 'polypeptide(L)'
;MRILTLLTLALAFNALALTPEAEKGKAAIGACLACHNAELTPSLAPPFYGVQNKYKQAFGDKAMFVQAISNWAKHPTQEKALMKRPIQKLGLMPAMPLPDEMLAQIGAYLYEEEFEPPCTHWANDLKNSTGSQSQGQGKGQGMGRGQGKGQGRGKGMGQGGNHDAMIQMKYNQLCK
;
A
#
# COMPACT_ATOMS: atom_id res chain seq x y z
N MET A 1 -7.10 -22.72 61.34
CA MET A 1 -5.92 -22.17 60.63
C MET A 1 -6.24 -22.18 59.14
N ARG A 2 -6.70 -21.07 58.56
CA ARG A 2 -7.11 -20.97 57.15
C ARG A 2 -6.01 -20.23 56.39
N ILE A 3 -5.30 -20.95 55.52
CA ILE A 3 -4.25 -20.38 54.68
C ILE A 3 -4.96 -19.72 53.49
N LEU A 4 -5.04 -18.39 53.51
CA LEU A 4 -5.45 -17.59 52.34
C LEU A 4 -4.31 -17.67 51.31
N THR A 5 -4.47 -18.52 50.29
CA THR A 5 -3.64 -18.45 49.08
C THR A 5 -4.11 -17.26 48.24
N LEU A 6 -3.36 -16.17 48.28
CA LEU A 6 -3.51 -15.02 47.38
C LEU A 6 -3.16 -15.48 45.97
N LEU A 7 -4.18 -15.82 45.18
CA LEU A 7 -4.07 -16.07 43.75
C LEU A 7 -3.86 -14.72 43.04
N THR A 8 -2.60 -14.31 42.88
CA THR A 8 -2.26 -13.15 42.05
C THR A 8 -2.51 -13.49 40.59
N LEU A 9 -3.69 -13.13 40.09
CA LEU A 9 -4.02 -13.13 38.67
C LEU A 9 -3.17 -12.06 37.98
N ALA A 10 -1.99 -12.47 37.50
CA ALA A 10 -1.19 -11.65 36.60
C ALA A 10 -1.96 -11.50 35.28
N LEU A 11 -2.63 -10.36 35.12
CA LEU A 11 -3.08 -9.88 33.82
C LEU A 11 -1.82 -9.61 32.99
N ALA A 12 -1.42 -10.60 32.20
CA ALA A 12 -0.41 -10.42 31.18
C ALA A 12 -0.95 -9.38 30.18
N PHE A 13 -0.44 -8.16 30.28
CA PHE A 13 -0.47 -7.23 29.16
C PHE A 13 0.33 -7.90 28.03
N ASN A 14 -0.37 -8.62 27.14
CA ASN A 14 0.20 -9.00 25.86
C ASN A 14 0.49 -7.70 25.12
N ALA A 15 1.75 -7.28 25.15
CA ALA A 15 2.25 -6.26 24.26
C ALA A 15 1.92 -6.65 22.80
N LEU A 16 1.68 -5.66 21.94
CA LEU A 16 1.68 -5.82 20.48
C LEU A 16 3.09 -6.25 20.03
N ALA A 17 3.49 -7.46 20.36
CA ALA A 17 4.67 -8.10 19.81
C ALA A 17 4.25 -8.87 18.57
N LEU A 18 5.10 -8.84 17.54
CA LEU A 18 4.93 -9.68 16.39
C LEU A 18 4.92 -11.15 16.81
N THR A 19 4.14 -11.95 16.11
CA THR A 19 4.20 -13.41 16.22
C THR A 19 5.59 -13.93 15.80
N PRO A 20 6.05 -15.09 16.30
CA PRO A 20 7.33 -15.67 15.87
C PRO A 20 7.46 -15.81 14.35
N GLU A 21 6.36 -16.07 13.66
CA GLU A 21 6.30 -16.13 12.20
C GLU A 21 6.51 -14.75 11.56
N ALA A 22 5.90 -13.71 12.12
CA ALA A 22 6.06 -12.34 11.65
C ALA A 22 7.46 -11.78 11.94
N GLU A 23 8.10 -12.16 13.05
CA GLU A 23 9.51 -11.81 13.31
C GLU A 23 10.46 -12.40 12.25
N LYS A 24 10.23 -13.67 11.86
CA LYS A 24 10.97 -14.26 10.72
C LYS A 24 10.69 -13.51 9.42
N GLY A 25 9.44 -13.11 9.19
CA GLY A 25 9.04 -12.29 8.05
C GLY A 25 9.74 -10.94 8.00
N LYS A 26 9.86 -10.27 9.15
CA LYS A 26 10.60 -9.01 9.31
C LYS A 26 12.07 -9.18 8.93
N ALA A 27 12.70 -10.27 9.36
CA ALA A 27 14.08 -10.56 8.99
C ALA A 27 14.25 -10.84 7.48
N ALA A 28 13.21 -11.37 6.81
CA ALA A 28 13.23 -11.73 5.38
C ALA A 28 12.77 -10.62 4.43
N ILE A 29 12.18 -9.52 4.92
CA ILE A 29 11.53 -8.48 4.09
C ILE A 29 12.51 -7.72 3.18
N GLY A 30 13.82 -7.81 3.44
CA GLY A 30 14.86 -7.06 2.71
C GLY A 30 14.77 -7.21 1.19
N ALA A 31 14.45 -8.41 0.70
CA ALA A 31 14.28 -8.66 -0.74
C ALA A 31 13.13 -7.84 -1.37
N CYS A 32 12.10 -7.52 -0.59
CA CYS A 32 10.95 -6.76 -1.05
C CYS A 32 11.18 -5.24 -0.98
N LEU A 33 11.99 -4.79 -0.01
CA LEU A 33 12.33 -3.37 0.18
C LEU A 33 13.16 -2.79 -0.96
N ALA A 34 13.81 -3.61 -1.78
CA ALA A 34 14.50 -3.17 -2.99
C ALA A 34 13.62 -2.33 -3.93
N CYS A 35 12.30 -2.58 -3.94
CA CYS A 35 11.34 -1.79 -4.71
C CYS A 35 10.25 -1.13 -3.85
N HIS A 36 9.89 -1.74 -2.71
CA HIS A 36 8.80 -1.27 -1.85
C HIS A 36 9.24 -0.29 -0.75
N ASN A 37 10.51 0.12 -0.72
CA ASN A 37 10.94 1.19 0.18
C ASN A 37 10.27 2.51 -0.22
N ALA A 38 9.52 3.11 0.73
CA ALA A 38 8.75 4.33 0.54
C ALA A 38 9.63 5.56 0.27
N GLU A 39 10.93 5.50 0.56
CA GLU A 39 11.89 6.58 0.37
C GLU A 39 12.48 6.63 -1.05
N LEU A 40 12.24 5.59 -1.87
CA LEU A 40 12.79 5.54 -3.23
C LEU A 40 12.22 6.66 -4.11
N THR A 41 13.12 7.35 -4.81
CA THR A 41 12.80 8.39 -5.80
C THR A 41 13.59 8.12 -7.09
N PRO A 42 12.95 7.82 -8.23
CA PRO A 42 11.50 7.65 -8.38
C PRO A 42 11.00 6.38 -7.67
N SER A 43 9.75 6.42 -7.24
CA SER A 43 9.11 5.25 -6.62
C SER A 43 8.99 4.08 -7.61
N LEU A 44 9.38 2.86 -7.20
CA LEU A 44 9.37 1.66 -8.07
C LEU A 44 8.18 0.73 -7.81
N ALA A 45 7.65 0.72 -6.59
CA ALA A 45 6.51 -0.10 -6.20
C ALA A 45 5.69 0.61 -5.11
N PRO A 46 4.42 0.20 -4.87
CA PRO A 46 3.63 0.79 -3.80
C PRO A 46 4.20 0.52 -2.41
N PRO A 47 4.29 1.53 -1.53
CA PRO A 47 4.77 1.35 -0.17
C PRO A 47 3.84 0.38 0.58
N PHE A 48 4.41 -0.36 1.54
CA PHE A 48 3.68 -1.41 2.24
C PHE A 48 2.44 -0.92 2.99
N TYR A 49 2.40 0.34 3.44
CA TYR A 49 1.16 0.94 3.98
C TYR A 49 -0.03 0.81 3.02
N GLY A 50 0.17 1.15 1.74
CA GLY A 50 -0.89 1.06 0.73
C GLY A 50 -1.25 -0.38 0.38
N VAL A 51 -0.24 -1.27 0.33
CA VAL A 51 -0.43 -2.70 0.09
C VAL A 51 -1.23 -3.33 1.23
N GLN A 52 -0.78 -3.14 2.47
CA GLN A 52 -1.40 -3.67 3.68
C GLN A 52 -2.86 -3.23 3.79
N ASN A 53 -3.13 -1.92 3.68
CA ASN A 53 -4.49 -1.41 3.77
C ASN A 53 -5.40 -2.01 2.70
N LYS A 54 -4.91 -2.13 1.46
CA LYS A 54 -5.72 -2.68 0.38
C LYS A 54 -6.02 -4.16 0.58
N TYR A 55 -5.06 -4.94 1.05
CA TYR A 55 -5.25 -6.37 1.31
C TYR A 55 -6.09 -6.62 2.57
N LYS A 56 -5.91 -5.87 3.66
CA LYS A 56 -6.78 -5.95 4.85
C LYS A 56 -8.23 -5.61 4.52
N GLN A 57 -8.47 -4.64 3.63
CA GLN A 57 -9.83 -4.35 3.14
C GLN A 57 -10.44 -5.51 2.34
N ALA A 58 -9.63 -6.21 1.54
CA ALA A 58 -10.11 -7.29 0.68
C ALA A 58 -10.25 -8.63 1.43
N PHE A 59 -9.46 -8.84 2.49
CA PHE A 59 -9.38 -10.08 3.25
C PHE A 59 -9.53 -9.77 4.73
N GLY A 60 -10.66 -10.20 5.30
CA GLY A 60 -11.06 -9.83 6.67
C GLY A 60 -10.30 -10.55 7.80
N ASP A 61 -9.54 -11.61 7.51
CA ASP A 61 -8.72 -12.31 8.50
C ASP A 61 -7.26 -12.49 8.05
N LYS A 62 -6.38 -12.71 9.05
CA LYS A 62 -4.92 -12.86 8.86
C LYS A 62 -4.58 -13.99 7.89
N ALA A 63 -5.24 -15.15 7.99
CA ALA A 63 -4.89 -16.30 7.16
C ALA A 63 -5.18 -16.04 5.68
N MET A 64 -6.34 -15.45 5.38
CA MET A 64 -6.69 -15.03 4.01
C MET A 64 -5.75 -13.94 3.49
N PHE A 65 -5.40 -12.96 4.31
CA PHE A 65 -4.44 -11.91 3.95
C PHE A 65 -3.08 -12.52 3.57
N VAL A 66 -2.53 -13.37 4.43
CA VAL A 66 -1.22 -14.01 4.23
C VAL A 66 -1.25 -14.83 2.95
N GLN A 67 -2.25 -15.69 2.79
CA GLN A 67 -2.39 -16.52 1.59
C GLN A 67 -2.47 -15.67 0.32
N ALA A 68 -3.23 -14.57 0.34
CA ALA A 68 -3.38 -13.70 -0.82
C ALA A 68 -2.07 -12.99 -1.19
N ILE A 69 -1.35 -12.44 -0.21
CA ILE A 69 -0.06 -11.79 -0.44
C ILE A 69 0.98 -12.78 -0.94
N SER A 70 1.08 -13.97 -0.32
CA SER A 70 2.04 -14.98 -0.74
C SER A 70 1.77 -15.47 -2.16
N ASN A 71 0.51 -15.73 -2.51
CA ASN A 71 0.10 -16.11 -3.86
C ASN A 71 0.37 -15.00 -4.88
N TRP A 72 0.12 -13.75 -4.51
CA TRP A 72 0.41 -12.59 -5.36
C TRP A 72 1.91 -12.45 -5.61
N ALA A 73 2.74 -12.53 -4.57
CA ALA A 73 4.18 -12.40 -4.69
C ALA A 73 4.80 -13.51 -5.54
N LYS A 74 4.25 -14.73 -5.46
CA LYS A 74 4.71 -15.89 -6.23
C LYS A 74 4.30 -15.82 -7.70
N HIS A 75 3.07 -15.41 -7.98
CA HIS A 75 2.50 -15.40 -9.33
C HIS A 75 1.68 -14.14 -9.60
N PRO A 76 2.34 -12.96 -9.68
CA PRO A 76 1.65 -11.71 -9.96
C PRO A 76 1.12 -11.72 -11.40
N THR A 77 -0.14 -11.32 -11.57
CA THR A 77 -0.82 -11.24 -12.87
C THR A 77 -1.69 -10.00 -12.93
N GLN A 78 -1.91 -9.42 -14.12
CA GLN A 78 -2.72 -8.21 -14.21
C GLN A 78 -4.16 -8.45 -13.76
N GLU A 79 -4.69 -9.65 -13.99
CA GLU A 79 -6.07 -10.05 -13.70
C GLU A 79 -6.30 -10.14 -12.19
N LYS A 80 -5.40 -10.80 -11.45
CA LYS A 80 -5.54 -11.02 -10.00
C LYS A 80 -5.15 -9.82 -9.14
N ALA A 81 -4.60 -8.76 -9.75
CA ALA A 81 -4.14 -7.61 -9.01
C ALA A 81 -5.27 -6.84 -8.30
N LEU A 82 -5.14 -6.62 -6.99
CA LEU A 82 -6.02 -5.72 -6.24
C LEU A 82 -5.70 -4.24 -6.49
N MET A 83 -4.46 -3.93 -6.86
CA MET A 83 -3.96 -2.56 -7.05
C MET A 83 -3.74 -2.25 -8.54
N LYS A 84 -4.83 -1.99 -9.28
CA LYS A 84 -4.78 -1.75 -10.74
C LYS A 84 -4.01 -0.48 -11.12
N ARG A 85 -4.16 0.62 -10.35
CA ARG A 85 -3.50 1.90 -10.65
C ARG A 85 -1.96 1.80 -10.58
N PRO A 86 -1.35 1.24 -9.52
CA PRO A 86 0.09 1.01 -9.51
C PRO A 86 0.59 0.18 -10.71
N ILE A 87 -0.14 -0.85 -11.12
CA ILE A 87 0.26 -1.65 -12.31
C ILE A 87 0.30 -0.80 -13.58
N GLN A 88 -0.70 0.06 -13.78
CA GLN A 88 -0.74 0.96 -14.95
C GLN A 88 0.40 1.98 -14.97
N LYS A 89 0.98 2.30 -13.81
CA LYS A 89 1.96 3.37 -13.62
C LYS A 89 3.40 2.87 -13.50
N LEU A 90 3.58 1.78 -12.76
CA LEU A 90 4.88 1.23 -12.37
C LEU A 90 5.16 -0.14 -13.03
N GLY A 91 4.17 -0.72 -13.71
CA GLY A 91 4.26 -2.04 -14.30
C GLY A 91 3.85 -3.17 -13.35
N LEU A 92 3.90 -4.40 -13.87
CA LEU A 92 3.59 -5.60 -13.10
C LEU A 92 4.79 -5.95 -12.21
N MET A 93 4.52 -6.20 -10.93
CA MET A 93 5.53 -6.72 -9.99
C MET A 93 6.12 -8.04 -10.53
N PRO A 94 7.44 -8.23 -10.50
CA PRO A 94 8.04 -9.51 -10.88
C PRO A 94 7.70 -10.62 -9.86
N ALA A 95 7.65 -11.87 -10.33
CA ALA A 95 7.50 -13.02 -9.46
C ALA A 95 8.70 -13.15 -8.52
N MET A 96 8.45 -13.30 -7.23
CA MET A 96 9.50 -13.44 -6.22
C MET A 96 9.96 -14.90 -6.13
N PRO A 97 11.25 -15.21 -6.39
CA PRO A 97 11.78 -16.57 -6.32
C PRO A 97 12.12 -16.95 -4.86
N LEU A 98 11.16 -16.80 -3.96
CA LEU A 98 11.32 -17.11 -2.54
C LEU A 98 10.52 -18.38 -2.17
N PRO A 99 10.97 -19.17 -1.18
CA PRO A 99 10.21 -20.31 -0.68
C PRO A 99 8.82 -19.91 -0.15
N ASP A 100 7.83 -20.78 -0.33
CA ASP A 100 6.44 -20.53 0.09
C ASP A 100 6.35 -20.20 1.60
N GLU A 101 7.14 -20.87 2.44
CA GLU A 101 7.20 -20.59 3.87
C GLU A 101 7.69 -19.16 4.15
N MET A 102 8.72 -18.71 3.44
CA MET A 102 9.26 -17.36 3.60
C MET A 102 8.26 -16.30 3.13
N LEU A 103 7.55 -16.55 2.02
CA LEU A 103 6.47 -15.68 1.56
C LEU A 103 5.31 -15.61 2.56
N ALA A 104 5.00 -16.71 3.26
CA ALA A 104 3.99 -16.72 4.31
C ALA A 104 4.43 -15.94 5.55
N GLN A 105 5.69 -16.09 5.97
CA GLN A 105 6.28 -15.33 7.07
C GLN A 105 6.29 -13.83 6.77
N ILE A 106 6.71 -13.44 5.55
CA ILE A 106 6.63 -12.05 5.08
C ILE A 106 5.18 -11.55 5.08
N GLY A 107 4.23 -12.36 4.60
CA GLY A 107 2.81 -12.02 4.66
C GLY A 107 2.32 -11.78 6.09
N ALA A 108 2.76 -12.59 7.06
CA ALA A 108 2.41 -12.43 8.46
C ALA A 108 2.97 -11.12 9.03
N TYR A 109 4.23 -10.80 8.71
CA TYR A 109 4.84 -9.51 9.05
C TYR A 109 4.05 -8.33 8.47
N LEU A 110 3.72 -8.39 7.16
CA LEU A 110 2.95 -7.34 6.51
C LEU A 110 1.54 -7.17 7.11
N TYR A 111 0.96 -8.20 7.73
CA TYR A 111 -0.32 -8.09 8.41
C TYR A 111 -0.19 -7.43 9.79
N GLU A 112 0.83 -7.79 10.57
CA GLU A 112 0.97 -7.42 11.97
C GLU A 112 1.69 -6.10 12.22
N GLU A 113 2.66 -5.76 11.36
CA GLU A 113 3.43 -4.53 11.48
C GLU A 113 2.54 -3.30 11.24
N GLU A 114 2.81 -2.21 11.97
CA GLU A 114 2.21 -0.90 11.71
C GLU A 114 3.13 -0.11 10.77
N PHE A 115 2.72 0.03 9.51
CA PHE A 115 3.46 0.86 8.55
C PHE A 115 3.02 2.31 8.65
N GLU A 116 3.98 3.23 8.62
CA GLU A 116 3.68 4.65 8.54
C GLU A 116 3.07 5.01 7.17
N PRO A 117 2.10 5.93 7.13
CA PRO A 117 1.59 6.48 5.89
C PRO A 117 2.72 7.08 5.03
N PRO A 118 2.76 6.83 3.71
CA PRO A 118 3.83 7.36 2.87
C PRO A 118 3.72 8.87 2.74
N CYS A 119 4.85 9.55 2.62
CA CYS A 119 4.87 10.99 2.37
C CYS A 119 4.26 11.36 1.01
N THR A 120 4.04 12.66 0.82
CA THR A 120 3.36 13.20 -0.37
C THR A 120 4.10 12.94 -1.69
N HIS A 121 5.42 12.67 -1.67
CA HIS A 121 6.20 12.40 -2.88
C HIS A 121 5.72 11.13 -3.59
N TRP A 122 5.41 10.05 -2.87
CA TRP A 122 4.84 8.83 -3.46
C TRP A 122 3.54 9.11 -4.25
N ALA A 123 2.64 9.88 -3.65
CA ALA A 123 1.39 10.25 -4.30
C ALA A 123 1.63 11.13 -5.54
N ASN A 124 2.67 11.94 -5.54
CA ASN A 124 3.07 12.75 -6.68
C ASN A 124 3.75 11.91 -7.76
N ASP A 125 4.65 10.99 -7.41
CA ASP A 125 5.29 10.05 -8.33
C ASP A 125 4.25 9.19 -9.07
N LEU A 126 3.20 8.72 -8.40
CA LEU A 126 2.10 8.01 -9.05
C LEU A 126 1.28 8.89 -10.02
N LYS A 127 1.13 10.18 -9.73
CA LYS A 127 0.44 11.13 -10.62
C LYS A 127 1.31 11.47 -11.83
N ASN A 128 2.60 11.69 -11.59
CA ASN A 128 3.59 12.17 -12.54
C ASN A 128 4.19 11.05 -13.40
N SER A 129 4.19 9.81 -12.92
CA SER A 129 4.48 8.63 -13.74
C SER A 129 3.42 8.59 -14.83
N THR A 130 3.78 9.06 -16.02
CA THR A 130 3.00 8.79 -17.22
C THR A 130 3.24 7.32 -17.50
N GLY A 131 2.20 6.50 -17.32
CA GLY A 131 2.28 5.09 -17.67
C GLY A 131 2.84 5.01 -19.08
N SER A 132 3.88 4.19 -19.26
CA SER A 132 4.45 3.79 -20.54
C SER A 132 3.36 3.87 -21.61
N GLN A 133 3.55 4.75 -22.59
CA GLN A 133 2.68 4.82 -23.76
C GLN A 133 2.57 3.41 -24.35
N SER A 134 1.45 2.73 -24.10
CA SER A 134 0.91 1.85 -25.12
C SER A 134 0.42 2.79 -26.20
N GLN A 135 1.29 3.01 -27.18
CA GLN A 135 1.03 3.81 -28.36
C GLN A 135 0.01 3.04 -29.22
N GLY A 136 -1.25 3.02 -28.76
CA GLY A 136 -2.40 2.66 -29.58
C GLY A 136 -2.67 3.81 -30.54
N GLN A 137 -2.04 3.77 -31.71
CA GLN A 137 -2.22 4.73 -32.79
C GLN A 137 -3.62 4.59 -33.41
N GLY A 138 -4.64 5.13 -32.74
CA GLY A 138 -5.98 5.30 -33.31
C GLY A 138 -6.05 6.58 -34.14
N LYS A 139 -5.81 6.50 -35.45
CA LYS A 139 -6.11 7.58 -36.40
C LYS A 139 -7.64 7.74 -36.51
N GLY A 140 -8.21 8.63 -35.70
CA GLY A 140 -9.57 9.15 -35.91
C GLY A 140 -9.51 10.53 -36.54
N GLN A 141 -9.64 10.62 -37.86
CA GLN A 141 -9.89 11.88 -38.55
C GLN A 141 -11.37 12.24 -38.37
N GLY A 142 -11.66 13.34 -37.66
CA GLY A 142 -13.00 13.90 -37.53
C GLY A 142 -12.92 15.42 -37.59
N MET A 143 -13.21 16.00 -38.75
CA MET A 143 -13.34 17.43 -38.95
C MET A 143 -14.71 17.91 -38.43
N GLY A 144 -14.71 18.89 -37.53
CA GLY A 144 -15.93 19.57 -37.09
C GLY A 144 -15.63 20.98 -36.60
N ARG A 145 -15.85 21.97 -37.46
CA ARG A 145 -15.82 23.40 -37.11
C ARG A 145 -17.09 23.74 -36.33
N GLY A 146 -16.94 24.25 -35.11
CA GLY A 146 -18.02 24.85 -34.33
C GLY A 146 -17.52 26.04 -33.54
N GLN A 147 -17.86 27.25 -34.00
CA GLN A 147 -17.72 28.47 -33.21
C GLN A 147 -18.81 28.48 -32.13
N GLY A 148 -18.40 28.50 -30.86
CA GLY A 148 -19.29 28.71 -29.73
C GLY A 148 -18.64 29.64 -28.71
N LYS A 149 -19.08 30.89 -28.66
CA LYS A 149 -18.79 31.82 -27.55
C LYS A 149 -19.64 31.38 -26.36
N GLY A 150 -18.99 30.87 -25.32
CA GLY A 150 -19.63 30.59 -24.03
C GLY A 150 -18.80 31.21 -22.90
N GLN A 151 -19.26 32.34 -22.37
CA GLN A 151 -18.81 32.86 -21.08
C GLN A 151 -19.45 32.02 -19.98
N GLY A 152 -18.66 31.21 -19.28
CA GLY A 152 -19.08 30.45 -18.11
C GLY A 152 -18.18 30.76 -16.92
N ARG A 153 -18.66 31.60 -16.01
CA ARG A 153 -18.07 31.81 -14.68
C ARG A 153 -18.28 30.54 -13.85
N GLY A 154 -17.20 29.82 -13.55
CA GLY A 154 -17.19 28.74 -12.55
C GLY A 154 -16.56 29.22 -11.25
N LYS A 155 -17.40 29.66 -10.31
CA LYS A 155 -17.05 29.98 -8.91
C LYS A 155 -17.40 28.76 -8.07
N GLY A 156 -16.44 28.16 -7.37
CA GLY A 156 -16.72 27.00 -6.51
C GLY A 156 -15.50 26.26 -5.99
N MET A 157 -14.55 26.96 -5.35
CA MET A 157 -13.58 26.31 -4.47
C MET A 157 -14.30 25.93 -3.17
N GLY A 158 -14.77 24.69 -3.11
CA GLY A 158 -15.33 24.09 -1.90
C GLY A 158 -14.22 23.89 -0.87
N GLN A 159 -14.43 24.48 0.30
CA GLN A 159 -13.59 24.36 1.49
C GLN A 159 -13.63 22.91 1.99
N GLY A 160 -12.57 22.14 1.72
CA GLY A 160 -12.24 20.92 2.46
C GLY A 160 -11.66 21.33 3.81
N GLY A 161 -12.41 21.03 4.87
CA GLY A 161 -12.18 21.58 6.21
C GLY A 161 -10.85 21.17 6.87
N ASN A 162 -10.52 21.90 7.94
CA ASN A 162 -9.30 21.83 8.77
C ASN A 162 -8.73 20.43 9.11
N HIS A 163 -9.48 19.35 8.93
CA HIS A 163 -8.96 17.98 9.11
C HIS A 163 -7.94 17.59 8.02
N ASP A 164 -8.17 18.00 6.77
CA ASP A 164 -7.24 17.70 5.66
C ASP A 164 -5.91 18.45 5.80
N ALA A 165 -5.95 19.67 6.35
CA ALA A 165 -4.75 20.47 6.59
C ALA A 165 -3.87 19.89 7.72
N MET A 166 -4.47 19.36 8.79
CA MET A 166 -3.72 18.70 9.86
C MET A 166 -3.11 17.37 9.42
N ILE A 167 -3.84 16.62 8.60
CA ILE A 167 -3.35 15.39 7.97
C ILE A 167 -2.15 15.73 7.06
N GLN A 168 -2.27 16.76 6.22
CA GLN A 168 -1.18 17.23 5.34
C GLN A 168 0.05 17.72 6.13
N MET A 169 -0.14 18.37 7.28
CA MET A 169 0.96 18.79 8.16
C MET A 169 1.72 17.62 8.77
N LYS A 170 1.02 16.57 9.23
CA LYS A 170 1.68 15.32 9.68
C LYS A 170 2.43 14.63 8.55
N TYR A 171 1.87 14.61 7.34
CA TYR A 171 2.49 14.03 6.13
C TYR A 171 3.80 14.72 5.71
N ASN A 172 3.98 16.01 5.97
CA ASN A 172 5.19 16.75 5.60
C ASN A 172 6.30 16.70 6.65
N GLN A 173 6.01 16.27 7.89
CA GLN A 173 7.02 16.17 8.96
C GLN A 173 7.75 14.83 9.00
N LEU A 174 7.23 13.81 8.31
CA LEU A 174 7.72 12.43 8.38
C LEU A 174 8.75 12.07 7.30
N CYS A 175 8.96 12.94 6.31
CA CYS A 175 10.06 12.83 5.37
C CYS A 175 11.20 13.77 5.81
N LYS A 176 12.17 13.21 6.53
CA LYS A 176 13.45 13.85 6.81
C LYS A 176 14.54 13.14 6.04
#